data_AF-A0A9E5AR81-F1
#
_entry.id   AF-A0A9E5AR81-F1
#
_cell.length_a   1.000
_cell.length_b   1.000
_cell.length_c   1.000
_cell.angle_alpha   90.00
_cell.angle_beta   90.00
_cell.angle_gamma   90.00
#
_symmetry.space_group_name_H-M   'P 1'
#
loop_
_entity.id
_entity.type
_entity.pdbx_description
1 polymer ?
#
loop_
_entity_poly.entity_id
_entity_poly.type
_entity_poly.pdbx_seq_one_letter_code
_entity_poly.pdbx_strand_id
1 'polypeptide(L)'
;MSEWPPQALPKPIDLRSIVNEILPYDHPKLKERIKGASHVLEYELGDQHLVFFGAKHTNDPASPMLVQLQAKLDQFLKTETKERVVLMIEGMHGDEFNLEDCLKHIATHEDAVSRYGEKGLLLCAARDRGLTIKSPEAPEESLVQEMLDRGFEREEIALFLVLRGFTSTIGRQMDPRSRSDSQEDWLMACAREFYHIQELTGVTWIRSIKSEKEISSLLQDQPAFHEYITRVVTEFMAGVNAEFKRLPGMKKKLLIPSMKALLDRDQTQIPIKDVNAFFDPVDPRKTHSAINQISAAWNMSRDEYLVRQMARVLDQKKSIFIVFGGSHAIAIEPALEKLMAAHV
;
A
#
# COMPACT_ATOMS: atom_id res chain seq x y z
N MET A 1 11.17 -15.15 -0.03
CA MET A 1 11.72 -13.82 -0.38
C MET A 1 13.21 -13.81 -0.11
N SER A 2 14.08 -13.56 -1.09
CA SER A 2 15.49 -13.30 -0.75
C SER A 2 15.56 -11.88 -0.19
N GLU A 3 15.62 -11.76 1.15
CA GLU A 3 16.11 -10.55 1.77
C GLU A 3 17.41 -10.15 1.07
N TRP A 4 17.58 -8.86 0.77
CA TRP A 4 18.87 -8.39 0.30
C TRP A 4 19.90 -8.80 1.35
N PRO A 5 20.97 -9.54 0.99
CA PRO A 5 22.07 -9.70 1.92
C PRO A 5 22.54 -8.29 2.29
N PRO A 6 22.78 -7.99 3.57
CA PRO A 6 23.31 -6.71 3.99
C PRO A 6 24.69 -6.53 3.36
N GLN A 7 24.74 -5.93 2.17
CA GLN A 7 25.98 -5.48 1.55
C GLN A 7 26.33 -4.14 2.17
N ALA A 8 27.52 -4.06 2.77
CA ALA A 8 28.05 -2.81 3.29
C ALA A 8 28.20 -1.81 2.13
N LEU A 9 27.70 -0.59 2.34
CA LEU A 9 27.82 0.48 1.36
C LEU A 9 29.31 0.87 1.17
N PRO A 10 29.77 1.16 -0.06
CA PRO A 10 31.18 1.44 -0.34
C PRO A 10 31.71 2.72 0.34
N LYS A 11 30.81 3.63 0.73
CA LYS A 11 31.04 4.64 1.78
C LYS A 11 29.85 4.60 2.75
N PRO A 12 30.04 4.78 4.07
CA PRO A 12 28.92 4.85 5.00
C PRO A 12 28.18 6.16 4.75
N ILE A 13 27.14 6.10 3.92
CA ILE A 13 26.15 7.16 3.85
C ILE A 13 25.42 7.16 5.19
N ASP A 14 25.37 8.31 5.87
CA ASP A 14 24.58 8.46 7.10
C ASP A 14 23.10 8.50 6.77
N LEU A 15 22.54 7.32 6.51
CA LEU A 15 21.12 7.13 6.20
C LEU A 15 20.23 7.62 7.34
N ARG A 16 20.70 7.62 8.59
CA ARG A 16 19.93 8.13 9.72
C ARG A 16 19.72 9.64 9.58
N SER A 17 20.77 10.39 9.27
CA SER A 17 20.65 11.83 9.02
C SER A 17 19.75 12.14 7.82
N ILE A 18 19.72 11.27 6.81
CA ILE A 18 18.90 11.44 5.60
C ILE A 18 17.43 11.20 5.89
N VAL A 19 17.08 10.08 6.53
CA VAL A 19 15.67 9.76 6.80
C VAL A 19 15.04 10.74 7.79
N ASN A 20 15.83 11.40 8.64
CA ASN A 20 15.36 12.46 9.53
C ASN A 20 14.86 13.72 8.79
N GLU A 21 15.14 13.86 7.49
CA GLU A 21 14.63 14.97 6.67
C GLU A 21 13.22 14.67 6.09
N ILE A 22 12.70 13.45 6.24
CA ILE A 22 11.35 13.10 5.78
C ILE A 22 10.34 14.00 6.49
N LEU A 23 9.47 14.64 5.72
CA LEU A 23 8.44 15.51 6.28
C LEU A 23 7.38 14.68 7.02
N PRO A 24 7.01 15.06 8.25
CA PRO A 24 5.88 14.43 8.91
C PRO A 24 4.57 14.74 8.15
N TYR A 25 3.61 13.82 8.21
CA TYR A 25 2.38 13.92 7.40
C TYR A 25 1.43 15.05 7.82
N ASP A 26 1.61 15.62 9.02
CA ASP A 26 0.88 16.80 9.45
C ASP A 26 1.52 18.12 8.99
N HIS A 27 2.70 18.07 8.36
CA HIS A 27 3.48 19.22 7.91
C HIS A 27 2.70 20.11 6.91
N PRO A 28 2.69 21.46 7.08
CA PRO A 28 1.92 22.36 6.22
C PRO A 28 2.25 22.24 4.73
N LYS A 29 3.54 22.16 4.35
CA LYS A 29 3.96 22.00 2.94
C LYS A 29 3.33 20.78 2.27
N LEU A 30 3.21 19.66 3.00
CA LEU A 30 2.62 18.43 2.48
C LEU A 30 1.12 18.61 2.24
N LYS A 31 0.40 19.25 3.17
CA LYS A 31 -1.04 19.57 3.02
C LYS A 31 -1.34 20.51 1.86
N GLU A 32 -0.44 21.45 1.57
CA GLU A 32 -0.59 22.39 0.46
C GLU A 32 -0.34 21.71 -0.89
N ARG A 33 0.73 20.91 -0.99
CA ARG A 33 1.19 20.33 -2.27
C ARG A 33 0.37 19.14 -2.74
N ILE A 34 -0.19 18.34 -1.84
CA ILE A 34 -1.06 17.19 -2.20
C ILE A 34 -2.29 17.63 -3.05
N LYS A 35 -2.69 18.90 -2.99
CA LYS A 35 -3.91 19.39 -3.66
C LYS A 35 -3.83 19.43 -5.20
N GLY A 36 -2.66 19.28 -5.84
CA GLY A 36 -2.53 19.50 -7.29
C GLY A 36 -1.58 18.51 -7.98
N ALA A 37 -2.05 17.89 -9.08
CA ALA A 37 -1.28 17.03 -10.01
C ALA A 37 -0.43 15.87 -9.44
N SER A 38 -0.04 14.95 -10.31
CA SER A 38 1.09 14.03 -10.07
C SER A 38 2.35 14.84 -9.75
N HIS A 39 3.21 14.28 -8.91
CA HIS A 39 4.46 14.92 -8.51
C HIS A 39 5.63 14.16 -9.10
N VAL A 40 6.52 14.83 -9.83
CA VAL A 40 7.67 14.15 -10.46
C VAL A 40 8.94 14.75 -9.90
N LEU A 41 9.80 13.91 -9.32
CA LEU A 41 11.13 14.28 -8.86
C LEU A 41 12.16 13.61 -9.77
N GLU A 42 13.13 14.37 -10.26
CA GLU A 42 14.13 13.90 -11.21
C GLU A 42 15.51 14.34 -10.73
N TYR A 43 16.43 13.38 -10.65
CA TYR A 43 17.80 13.62 -10.23
C TYR A 43 18.77 12.88 -11.16
N GLU A 44 19.87 13.55 -11.49
CA GLU A 44 21.00 12.99 -12.22
C GLU A 44 22.21 12.92 -11.28
N LEU A 45 22.84 11.75 -11.21
CA LEU A 45 23.98 11.45 -10.37
C LEU A 45 25.06 10.77 -11.21
N GLY A 46 25.89 11.58 -11.87
CA GLY A 46 26.88 11.06 -12.82
C GLY A 46 26.19 10.36 -13.99
N ASP A 47 26.31 9.03 -14.05
CA ASP A 47 25.66 8.19 -15.06
C ASP A 47 24.37 7.52 -14.56
N GLN A 48 23.93 7.80 -13.32
CA GLN A 48 22.72 7.25 -12.72
C GLN A 48 21.60 8.27 -12.74
N HIS A 49 20.38 7.83 -13.05
CA HIS A 49 19.18 8.65 -13.01
C HIS A 49 18.20 8.12 -11.96
N LEU A 50 17.55 9.02 -11.22
CA LEU A 50 16.41 8.70 -10.36
C LEU A 50 15.20 9.49 -10.82
N VAL A 51 14.14 8.79 -11.20
CA VAL A 51 12.83 9.40 -11.49
C VAL A 51 11.80 8.85 -10.52
N PHE A 52 11.24 9.74 -9.69
CA PHE A 52 10.15 9.43 -8.78
C PHE A 52 8.84 10.01 -9.31
N PHE A 53 7.91 9.16 -9.73
CA PHE A 53 6.58 9.55 -10.16
C PHE A 53 5.55 9.31 -9.04
N GLY A 54 5.22 10.38 -8.34
CA GLY A 54 4.15 10.49 -7.34
C GLY A 54 2.75 10.48 -7.97
N ALA A 55 2.13 9.31 -8.05
CA ALA A 55 0.82 9.07 -8.64
C ALA A 55 -0.35 9.45 -7.72
N LYS A 56 -1.51 9.77 -8.33
CA LYS A 56 -2.78 9.98 -7.62
C LYS A 56 -3.64 8.71 -7.51
N HIS A 57 -3.09 7.59 -7.96
CA HIS A 57 -3.78 6.33 -8.24
C HIS A 57 -4.90 6.47 -9.28
N THR A 58 -4.83 5.71 -10.36
CA THR A 58 -5.92 5.65 -11.33
C THR A 58 -5.92 4.31 -12.05
N ASN A 59 -7.11 3.74 -12.22
CA ASN A 59 -7.35 2.58 -13.07
C ASN A 59 -8.03 2.97 -14.39
N ASP A 60 -8.09 4.26 -14.72
CA ASP A 60 -8.60 4.76 -16.00
C ASP A 60 -7.47 4.85 -17.03
N PRO A 61 -7.45 3.99 -18.06
CA PRO A 61 -6.44 4.04 -19.13
C PRO A 61 -6.42 5.36 -19.90
N ALA A 62 -7.53 6.10 -19.94
CA ALA A 62 -7.61 7.40 -20.60
C ALA A 62 -7.10 8.56 -19.72
N SER A 63 -6.65 8.28 -18.50
CA SER A 63 -6.21 9.31 -17.57
C SER A 63 -5.00 10.10 -18.14
N PRO A 64 -5.05 11.45 -18.18
CA PRO A 64 -3.91 12.27 -18.57
C PRO A 64 -2.64 12.02 -17.73
N MET A 65 -2.80 11.56 -16.48
CA MET A 65 -1.69 11.19 -15.61
C MET A 65 -0.89 10.02 -16.20
N LEU A 66 -1.55 9.04 -16.82
CA LEU A 66 -0.87 7.88 -17.41
C LEU A 66 -0.13 8.25 -18.70
N VAL A 67 -0.65 9.21 -19.47
CA VAL A 67 0.08 9.77 -20.61
C VAL A 67 1.38 10.43 -20.13
N GLN A 68 1.32 11.21 -19.04
CA GLN A 68 2.51 11.81 -18.45
C GLN A 68 3.49 10.75 -17.91
N LEU A 69 2.98 9.74 -17.21
CA LEU A 69 3.77 8.63 -16.68
C LEU A 69 4.50 7.89 -17.80
N GLN A 70 3.79 7.51 -18.86
CA GLN A 70 4.36 6.84 -20.03
C GLN A 70 5.46 7.71 -20.68
N ALA A 71 5.19 9.00 -20.88
CA ALA A 71 6.17 9.91 -21.47
C ALA A 71 7.46 10.00 -20.63
N LYS A 72 7.33 10.05 -19.29
CA LYS A 72 8.48 10.06 -18.38
C LYS A 72 9.23 8.74 -18.38
N LEU A 73 8.52 7.61 -18.40
CA LEU A 73 9.13 6.29 -18.48
C LEU A 73 9.90 6.10 -19.80
N ASP A 74 9.32 6.51 -20.93
CA ASP A 74 10.01 6.42 -22.23
C ASP A 74 11.19 7.37 -22.32
N GLN A 75 11.12 8.57 -21.72
CA GLN A 75 12.27 9.47 -21.63
C GLN A 75 13.41 8.83 -20.84
N PHE A 76 13.12 8.28 -19.67
CA PHE A 76 14.09 7.61 -18.81
C PHE A 76 14.73 6.40 -19.51
N LEU A 77 13.92 5.56 -20.16
CA LEU A 77 14.40 4.34 -20.82
C LEU A 77 15.15 4.61 -22.14
N LYS A 78 15.08 5.81 -22.71
CA LYS A 78 15.91 6.20 -23.87
C LYS A 78 17.38 6.38 -23.50
N THR A 79 17.68 6.77 -22.26
CA THR A 79 19.04 7.08 -21.81
C THR A 79 19.69 5.94 -21.04
N GLU A 80 18.93 4.89 -20.72
CA GLU A 80 19.36 3.82 -19.81
C GLU A 80 19.46 2.46 -20.50
N THR A 81 20.39 1.62 -20.05
CA THR A 81 20.46 0.22 -20.48
C THR A 81 19.65 -0.68 -19.54
N LYS A 82 19.06 -1.76 -20.06
CA LYS A 82 18.19 -2.65 -19.26
C LYS A 82 18.89 -3.20 -18.01
N GLU A 83 20.20 -3.43 -18.06
CA GLU A 83 20.99 -3.94 -16.94
C GLU A 83 21.13 -2.90 -15.83
N ARG A 84 21.02 -1.61 -16.15
CA ARG A 84 21.13 -0.50 -15.19
C ARG A 84 19.79 -0.11 -14.58
N VAL A 85 18.68 -0.47 -15.20
CA VAL A 85 17.34 -0.04 -14.77
C VAL A 85 16.77 -0.95 -13.70
N VAL A 86 16.28 -0.33 -12.62
CA VAL A 86 15.36 -0.95 -11.67
C VAL A 86 14.06 -0.16 -11.64
N LEU A 87 12.94 -0.83 -11.94
CA LEU A 87 11.61 -0.29 -11.73
C LEU A 87 11.17 -0.58 -10.29
N MET A 88 10.76 0.44 -9.55
CA MET A 88 10.17 0.27 -8.23
C MET A 88 8.67 0.58 -8.25
N ILE A 89 7.86 -0.29 -7.65
CA ILE A 89 6.39 -0.25 -7.78
C ILE A 89 5.72 -0.36 -6.41
N GLU A 90 4.82 0.57 -6.08
CA GLU A 90 3.99 0.52 -4.86
C GLU A 90 3.04 -0.68 -4.81
N GLY A 91 2.84 -1.21 -3.60
CA GLY A 91 1.81 -2.22 -3.33
C GLY A 91 2.02 -3.52 -4.08
N MET A 92 3.29 -3.94 -4.22
CA MET A 92 3.66 -5.30 -4.59
C MET A 92 4.26 -5.99 -3.36
N HIS A 93 3.70 -7.14 -2.95
CA HIS A 93 4.17 -7.88 -1.77
C HIS A 93 4.45 -9.36 -2.09
N GLY A 94 5.39 -9.98 -1.38
CA GLY A 94 5.60 -11.43 -1.43
C GLY A 94 5.91 -11.99 -2.83
N ASP A 95 5.16 -13.02 -3.24
CA ASP A 95 5.32 -13.74 -4.53
C ASP A 95 4.70 -12.99 -5.73
N GLU A 96 4.13 -11.79 -5.52
CA GLU A 96 3.60 -10.93 -6.60
C GLU A 96 4.68 -10.44 -7.59
N PHE A 97 5.94 -10.85 -7.43
CA PHE A 97 6.99 -10.62 -8.40
C PHE A 97 7.04 -11.62 -9.55
N ASN A 98 6.18 -12.65 -9.55
CA ASN A 98 6.05 -13.45 -10.76
C ASN A 98 5.30 -12.64 -11.83
N LEU A 99 6.06 -11.86 -12.59
CA LEU A 99 5.57 -11.02 -13.67
C LEU A 99 4.75 -11.81 -14.70
N GLU A 100 5.12 -13.07 -14.95
CA GLU A 100 4.36 -13.96 -15.83
C GLU A 100 2.97 -14.22 -15.26
N ASP A 101 2.87 -14.55 -13.96
CA ASP A 101 1.57 -14.77 -13.30
C ASP A 101 0.71 -13.51 -13.24
N CYS A 102 1.31 -12.35 -12.98
CA CYS A 102 0.60 -11.07 -12.97
C CYS A 102 0.02 -10.73 -14.35
N LEU A 103 0.75 -11.04 -15.43
CA LEU A 103 0.40 -10.62 -16.79
C LEU A 103 -0.15 -11.73 -17.69
N LYS A 104 -0.30 -12.97 -17.20
CA LYS A 104 -0.75 -14.13 -18.01
C LYS A 104 -2.11 -13.95 -18.72
N HIS A 105 -2.96 -13.09 -18.18
CA HIS A 105 -4.29 -12.78 -18.76
C HIS A 105 -4.42 -11.34 -19.24
N ILE A 106 -3.29 -10.65 -19.40
CA ILE A 106 -3.22 -9.24 -19.79
C ILE A 106 -2.74 -9.15 -21.23
N ALA A 107 -3.69 -8.90 -22.14
CA ALA A 107 -3.40 -8.83 -23.57
C ALA A 107 -2.82 -7.46 -23.97
N THR A 108 -3.31 -6.38 -23.37
CA THR A 108 -2.93 -5.00 -23.71
C THR A 108 -2.41 -4.21 -22.50
N HIS A 109 -1.71 -3.10 -22.74
CA HIS A 109 -1.34 -2.16 -21.68
C HIS A 109 -2.59 -1.54 -21.02
N GLU A 110 -3.66 -1.32 -21.79
CA GLU A 110 -4.94 -0.82 -21.27
C GLU A 110 -5.60 -1.81 -20.30
N ASP A 111 -5.53 -3.13 -20.60
CA ASP A 111 -5.99 -4.17 -19.69
C ASP A 111 -5.16 -4.19 -18.40
N ALA A 112 -3.84 -4.00 -18.53
CA ALA A 112 -2.92 -3.94 -17.40
C ALA A 112 -3.27 -2.78 -16.47
N VAL A 113 -3.50 -1.60 -17.05
CA VAL A 113 -3.90 -0.40 -16.31
C VAL A 113 -5.28 -0.55 -15.68
N SER A 114 -6.24 -1.09 -16.43
CA SER A 114 -7.60 -1.27 -15.92
C SER A 114 -7.62 -2.20 -14.70
N ARG A 115 -6.71 -3.20 -14.68
CA ARG A 115 -6.62 -4.16 -13.59
C ARG A 115 -5.74 -3.70 -12.43
N TYR A 116 -4.58 -3.12 -12.73
CA TYR A 116 -3.53 -2.85 -11.75
C TYR A 116 -3.28 -1.36 -11.52
N GLY A 117 -3.96 -0.47 -12.24
CA GLY A 117 -3.73 0.96 -12.20
C GLY A 117 -2.44 1.39 -12.89
N GLU A 118 -1.85 2.48 -12.43
CA GLU A 118 -0.60 3.02 -12.96
C GLU A 118 0.57 2.02 -12.92
N LYS A 119 0.59 1.08 -11.97
CA LYS A 119 1.63 0.04 -11.94
C LYS A 119 1.50 -0.96 -13.09
N GLY A 120 0.31 -1.15 -13.65
CA GLY A 120 0.11 -1.99 -14.83
C GLY A 120 0.99 -1.56 -16.00
N LEU A 121 1.23 -0.26 -16.15
CA LEU A 121 2.13 0.30 -17.15
C LEU A 121 3.58 -0.14 -16.94
N LEU A 122 4.08 -0.08 -15.70
CA LEU A 122 5.45 -0.49 -15.37
C LEU A 122 5.62 -2.01 -15.49
N LEU A 123 4.61 -2.79 -15.10
CA LEU A 123 4.61 -4.24 -15.29
C LEU A 123 4.74 -4.61 -16.77
N CYS A 124 3.96 -3.97 -17.64
CA CYS A 124 4.08 -4.16 -19.09
C CYS A 124 5.47 -3.75 -19.60
N ALA A 125 5.98 -2.58 -19.21
CA ALA A 125 7.31 -2.14 -19.61
C ALA A 125 8.41 -3.10 -19.18
N ALA A 126 8.30 -3.66 -17.96
CA ALA A 126 9.25 -4.65 -17.46
C ALA A 126 9.23 -5.94 -18.29
N ARG A 127 8.03 -6.45 -18.62
CA ARG A 127 7.87 -7.65 -19.44
C ARG A 127 8.44 -7.42 -20.84
N ASP A 128 8.03 -6.33 -21.47
CA ASP A 128 8.33 -6.05 -22.87
C ASP A 128 9.84 -5.77 -23.10
N ARG A 129 10.54 -5.26 -22.08
CA ARG A 129 11.96 -4.90 -22.14
C ARG A 129 12.89 -5.78 -21.28
N GLY A 130 12.34 -6.75 -20.56
CA GLY A 130 13.09 -7.61 -19.63
C GLY A 130 13.76 -6.82 -18.49
N LEU A 131 13.05 -5.85 -17.90
CA LEU A 131 13.57 -5.00 -16.82
C LEU A 131 13.38 -5.64 -15.45
N THR A 132 14.23 -5.28 -14.50
CA THR A 132 14.10 -5.70 -13.11
C THR A 132 13.02 -4.87 -12.42
N ILE A 133 12.08 -5.53 -11.74
CA ILE A 133 11.11 -4.88 -10.85
C ILE A 133 11.49 -5.18 -9.39
N LYS A 134 11.32 -4.18 -8.51
CA LYS A 134 11.39 -4.34 -7.06
C LYS A 134 10.21 -3.64 -6.39
N SER A 135 9.80 -4.16 -5.24
CA SER A 135 8.87 -3.46 -4.34
C SER A 135 9.72 -2.66 -3.38
N PRO A 136 9.43 -1.37 -3.22
CA PRO A 136 10.07 -0.56 -2.20
C PRO A 136 9.27 -0.59 -0.88
N GLU A 137 8.29 -1.48 -0.72
CA GLU A 137 7.48 -1.58 0.50
C GLU A 137 8.21 -2.31 1.63
N ALA A 138 8.04 -1.80 2.84
CA ALA A 138 8.48 -2.52 4.04
C ALA A 138 7.63 -3.77 4.27
N PRO A 139 8.22 -4.88 4.78
CA PRO A 139 7.44 -6.00 5.29
C PRO A 139 6.47 -5.54 6.38
N GLU A 140 5.23 -6.01 6.34
CA GLU A 140 4.20 -5.56 7.30
C GLU A 140 4.53 -5.97 8.73
N GLU A 141 5.17 -7.11 8.94
CA GLU A 141 5.67 -7.57 10.23
C GLU A 141 6.65 -6.56 10.84
N SER A 142 7.53 -5.99 10.01
CA SER A 142 8.49 -4.96 10.45
C SER A 142 7.78 -3.65 10.81
N LEU A 143 6.75 -3.27 10.05
CA LEU A 143 5.95 -2.08 10.35
C LEU A 143 5.14 -2.25 11.64
N VAL A 144 4.54 -3.43 11.86
CA VAL A 144 3.82 -3.72 13.12
C VAL A 144 4.77 -3.71 14.31
N GLN A 145 5.95 -4.33 14.19
CA GLN A 145 6.95 -4.29 15.26
C GLN A 145 7.39 -2.86 15.58
N GLU A 146 7.64 -2.04 14.56
CA GLU A 146 7.96 -0.61 14.74
C GLU A 146 6.83 0.15 15.45
N MET A 147 5.55 -0.17 15.19
CA MET A 147 4.44 0.44 15.92
C MET A 147 4.41 0.01 17.40
N LEU A 148 4.70 -1.27 17.68
CA LEU A 148 4.81 -1.78 19.06
C LEU A 148 5.97 -1.12 19.81
N ASP A 149 7.12 -0.94 19.16
CA ASP A 149 8.31 -0.30 19.74
C ASP A 149 8.06 1.18 20.06
N ARG A 150 7.13 1.82 19.34
CA ARG A 150 6.62 3.17 19.62
C ARG A 150 5.58 3.23 20.73
N GLY A 151 5.17 2.09 21.27
CA GLY A 151 4.25 1.99 22.39
C GLY A 151 2.76 2.00 22.01
N PHE A 152 2.42 1.74 20.75
CA PHE A 152 1.01 1.54 20.36
C PHE A 152 0.50 0.17 20.83
N GLU A 153 -0.76 0.11 21.23
CA GLU A 153 -1.38 -1.14 21.68
C GLU A 153 -1.70 -2.06 20.48
N ARG A 154 -1.62 -3.38 20.69
CA ARG A 154 -1.88 -4.39 19.64
C ARG A 154 -3.26 -4.23 19.03
N GLU A 155 -4.25 -3.97 19.88
CA GLU A 155 -5.64 -3.75 19.50
C GLU A 155 -5.83 -2.48 18.64
N GLU A 156 -5.08 -1.42 18.91
CA GLU A 156 -5.14 -0.19 18.12
C GLU A 156 -4.48 -0.37 16.75
N ILE A 157 -3.35 -1.09 16.69
CA ILE A 157 -2.68 -1.46 15.45
C ILE A 157 -3.60 -2.34 14.61
N ALA A 158 -4.22 -3.37 15.22
CA ALA A 158 -5.16 -4.25 14.54
C ALA A 158 -6.34 -3.45 13.98
N LEU A 159 -6.93 -2.54 14.77
CA LEU A 159 -8.03 -1.70 14.31
C LEU A 159 -7.61 -0.77 13.17
N PHE A 160 -6.41 -0.21 13.21
CA PHE A 160 -5.84 0.57 12.11
C PHE A 160 -5.74 -0.25 10.83
N LEU A 161 -5.17 -1.47 10.90
CA LEU A 161 -5.00 -2.35 9.74
C LEU A 161 -6.35 -2.72 9.14
N VAL A 162 -7.35 -3.03 9.98
CA VAL A 162 -8.74 -3.24 9.54
C VAL A 162 -9.23 -2.05 8.75
N LEU A 163 -9.22 -0.86 9.35
CA LEU A 163 -9.76 0.33 8.71
C LEU A 163 -9.04 0.64 7.40
N ARG A 164 -7.71 0.50 7.35
CA ARG A 164 -6.89 0.66 6.15
C ARG A 164 -7.28 -0.36 5.07
N GLY A 165 -7.31 -1.65 5.38
CA GLY A 165 -7.67 -2.72 4.44
C GLY A 165 -9.10 -2.58 3.89
N PHE A 166 -10.05 -2.21 4.77
CA PHE A 166 -11.43 -1.95 4.37
C PHE A 166 -11.53 -0.79 3.38
N THR A 167 -10.81 0.31 3.59
CA THR A 167 -10.87 1.44 2.65
C THR A 167 -10.40 1.06 1.24
N SER A 168 -9.34 0.24 1.14
CA SER A 168 -8.86 -0.29 -0.15
C SER A 168 -9.89 -1.22 -0.79
N THR A 169 -10.48 -2.12 -0.01
CA THR A 169 -11.47 -3.11 -0.50
C THR A 169 -12.79 -2.46 -0.91
N ILE A 170 -13.31 -1.52 -0.13
CA ILE A 170 -14.51 -0.74 -0.50
C ILE A 170 -14.25 0.07 -1.77
N GLY A 171 -13.07 0.71 -1.86
CA GLY A 171 -12.67 1.47 -3.05
C GLY A 171 -12.67 0.60 -4.31
N ARG A 172 -12.19 -0.64 -4.21
CA ARG A 172 -12.25 -1.62 -5.31
C ARG A 172 -13.70 -1.97 -5.67
N GLN A 173 -14.52 -2.37 -4.71
CA GLN A 173 -15.91 -2.79 -4.98
C GLN A 173 -16.79 -1.68 -5.54
N MET A 174 -16.53 -0.42 -5.17
CA MET A 174 -17.25 0.72 -5.73
C MET A 174 -16.82 1.05 -7.17
N ASP A 175 -15.71 0.51 -7.67
CA ASP A 175 -15.37 0.60 -9.09
C ASP A 175 -16.24 -0.40 -9.87
N PRO A 176 -17.20 0.06 -10.70
CA PRO A 176 -18.06 -0.82 -11.50
C PRO A 176 -17.29 -1.68 -12.51
N ARG A 177 -16.00 -1.39 -12.73
CA ARG A 177 -15.10 -2.18 -13.58
C ARG A 177 -14.33 -3.25 -12.80
N SER A 178 -14.28 -3.17 -11.47
CA SER A 178 -13.74 -4.26 -10.66
C SER A 178 -14.66 -5.47 -10.86
N ARG A 179 -14.11 -6.51 -11.48
CA ARG A 179 -14.88 -7.69 -11.87
C ARG A 179 -15.46 -8.36 -10.62
N SER A 180 -16.78 -8.54 -10.63
CA SER A 180 -17.52 -9.78 -10.31
C SER A 180 -17.02 -10.69 -9.18
N ASP A 181 -16.45 -10.17 -8.10
CA ASP A 181 -16.18 -11.01 -6.93
C ASP A 181 -17.53 -11.48 -6.37
N SER A 182 -17.71 -12.79 -6.30
CA SER A 182 -18.88 -13.38 -5.66
C SER A 182 -18.92 -12.94 -4.18
N GLN A 183 -20.07 -13.09 -3.52
CA GLN A 183 -20.13 -12.79 -2.08
C GLN A 183 -19.14 -13.67 -1.31
N GLU A 184 -18.96 -14.91 -1.78
CA GLU A 184 -18.01 -15.87 -1.24
C GLU A 184 -16.56 -15.40 -1.39
N ASP A 185 -16.16 -14.89 -2.56
CA ASP A 185 -14.81 -14.37 -2.80
C ASP A 185 -14.48 -13.19 -1.87
N TRP A 186 -15.46 -12.31 -1.68
CA TRP A 186 -15.29 -11.17 -0.78
C TRP A 186 -15.22 -11.60 0.69
N LEU A 187 -16.13 -12.47 1.14
CA LEU A 187 -16.09 -13.00 2.49
C LEU A 187 -14.77 -13.73 2.76
N MET A 188 -14.26 -14.47 1.77
CA MET A 188 -12.94 -15.10 1.82
C MET A 188 -11.81 -14.09 1.94
N ALA A 189 -11.84 -13.00 1.16
CA ALA A 189 -10.86 -11.93 1.26
C ALA A 189 -10.87 -11.30 2.66
N CYS A 190 -12.06 -11.01 3.21
CA CYS A 190 -12.19 -10.52 4.59
C CYS A 190 -11.63 -11.50 5.63
N ALA A 191 -11.94 -12.80 5.55
CA ALA A 191 -11.38 -13.77 6.49
C ALA A 191 -9.85 -13.84 6.44
N ARG A 192 -9.28 -13.84 5.22
CA ARG A 192 -7.83 -13.87 5.03
C ARG A 192 -7.19 -12.63 5.65
N GLU A 193 -7.76 -11.46 5.39
CA GLU A 193 -7.29 -10.21 5.98
C GLU A 193 -7.37 -10.24 7.52
N PHE A 194 -8.48 -10.75 8.08
CA PHE A 194 -8.64 -10.81 9.53
C PHE A 194 -7.68 -11.80 10.19
N TYR A 195 -7.42 -12.93 9.54
CA TYR A 195 -6.41 -13.89 9.97
C TYR A 195 -5.02 -13.25 9.95
N HIS A 196 -4.68 -12.60 8.83
CA HIS A 196 -3.41 -11.91 8.67
C HIS A 196 -3.20 -10.85 9.76
N ILE A 197 -4.20 -10.01 10.03
CA ILE A 197 -4.14 -9.01 11.10
C ILE A 197 -3.95 -9.67 12.47
N GLN A 198 -4.66 -10.76 12.75
CA GLN A 198 -4.52 -11.50 14.01
C GLN A 198 -3.11 -12.10 14.17
N GLU A 199 -2.55 -12.71 13.12
CA GLU A 199 -1.18 -13.24 13.14
C GLU A 199 -0.14 -12.13 13.33
N LEU A 200 -0.27 -11.02 12.57
CA LEU A 200 0.64 -9.88 12.66
C LEU A 200 0.64 -9.22 14.04
N THR A 201 -0.54 -9.01 14.61
CA THR A 201 -0.70 -8.19 15.82
C THR A 201 -0.80 -9.02 17.10
N GLY A 202 -1.08 -10.32 17.00
CA GLY A 202 -1.31 -11.20 18.15
C GLY A 202 -2.63 -10.96 18.90
N VAL A 203 -3.56 -10.18 18.35
CA VAL A 203 -4.88 -9.98 18.97
C VAL A 203 -5.72 -11.26 18.91
N THR A 204 -6.59 -11.49 19.90
CA THR A 204 -7.42 -12.69 19.96
C THR A 204 -8.90 -12.39 19.73
N TRP A 205 -9.22 -11.53 18.76
CA TRP A 205 -10.61 -11.15 18.46
C TRP A 205 -11.40 -12.33 17.89
N ILE A 206 -10.76 -13.22 17.14
CA ILE A 206 -11.37 -14.46 16.66
C ILE A 206 -10.84 -15.60 17.52
N ARG A 207 -11.76 -16.31 18.20
CA ARG A 207 -11.39 -17.30 19.23
C ARG A 207 -10.84 -18.60 18.66
N SER A 208 -11.28 -18.97 17.46
CA SER A 208 -10.84 -20.19 16.79
C SER A 208 -10.88 -19.98 15.28
N ILE A 209 -9.70 -19.87 14.68
CA ILE A 209 -9.53 -19.81 13.24
C ILE A 209 -9.11 -21.19 12.75
N LYS A 210 -9.77 -21.67 11.70
CA LYS A 210 -9.37 -22.88 10.99
C LYS A 210 -8.13 -22.59 10.16
N SER A 211 -7.22 -23.55 10.06
CA SER A 211 -6.07 -23.47 9.15
C SER A 211 -6.52 -23.24 7.70
N GLU A 212 -5.65 -22.70 6.85
CA GLU A 212 -5.96 -22.49 5.43
C GLU A 212 -6.44 -23.80 4.76
N LYS A 213 -5.81 -24.93 5.08
CA LYS A 213 -6.21 -26.25 4.61
C LYS A 213 -7.65 -26.61 5.02
N GLU A 214 -8.02 -26.35 6.27
CA GLU A 214 -9.38 -26.59 6.75
C GLU A 214 -10.40 -25.65 6.10
N ILE A 215 -10.03 -24.37 5.88
CA ILE A 215 -10.88 -23.43 5.14
C ILE A 215 -11.07 -23.92 3.70
N SER A 216 -10.01 -24.38 3.02
CA SER A 216 -10.11 -24.96 1.68
C SER A 216 -11.00 -26.19 1.64
N SER A 217 -10.96 -27.05 2.67
CA SER A 217 -11.89 -28.18 2.78
C SER A 217 -13.33 -27.73 2.98
N LEU A 218 -13.58 -26.67 3.76
CA LEU A 218 -14.92 -26.11 3.94
C LEU A 218 -15.50 -25.58 2.64
N LEU A 219 -14.71 -24.99 1.74
CA LEU A 219 -15.21 -24.48 0.45
C LEU A 219 -15.92 -25.56 -0.41
N GLN A 220 -15.67 -26.85 -0.14
CA GLN A 220 -16.36 -27.96 -0.80
C GLN A 220 -17.79 -28.19 -0.25
N ASP A 221 -18.08 -27.70 0.96
CA ASP A 221 -19.37 -27.76 1.64
C ASP A 221 -19.86 -26.32 1.90
N GLN A 222 -20.52 -25.75 0.88
CA GLN A 222 -20.96 -24.35 0.87
C GLN A 222 -21.76 -23.93 2.11
N PRO A 223 -22.75 -24.70 2.61
CA PRO A 223 -23.41 -24.40 3.87
C PRO A 223 -22.46 -24.30 5.08
N ALA A 224 -21.57 -25.28 5.27
CA ALA A 224 -20.64 -25.29 6.40
C ALA A 224 -19.61 -24.15 6.30
N PHE A 225 -19.15 -23.85 5.09
CA PHE A 225 -18.30 -22.70 4.81
C PHE A 225 -19.01 -21.39 5.16
N HIS A 226 -20.25 -21.21 4.72
CA HIS A 226 -21.04 -20.01 4.98
C HIS A 226 -21.28 -19.78 6.48
N GLU A 227 -21.62 -20.83 7.23
CA GLU A 227 -21.76 -20.76 8.69
C GLU A 227 -20.44 -20.35 9.36
N TYR A 228 -19.34 -21.00 8.97
CA TYR A 228 -18.02 -20.72 9.51
C TYR A 228 -17.60 -19.26 9.26
N ILE A 229 -17.72 -18.78 8.02
CA ILE A 229 -17.26 -17.44 7.66
C ILE A 229 -18.12 -16.36 8.32
N THR A 230 -19.43 -16.58 8.42
CA THR A 230 -20.36 -15.68 9.13
C THR A 230 -19.98 -15.54 10.59
N ARG A 231 -19.63 -16.65 11.27
CA ARG A 231 -19.16 -16.63 12.66
C ARG A 231 -17.85 -15.87 12.80
N VAL A 232 -16.85 -16.16 11.95
CA VAL A 232 -15.53 -15.48 11.97
C VAL A 232 -15.70 -13.97 11.83
N VAL A 233 -16.46 -13.55 10.82
CA VAL A 233 -16.78 -12.14 10.60
C VAL A 233 -17.47 -11.54 11.81
N THR A 234 -18.45 -12.23 12.40
CA THR A 234 -19.20 -11.73 13.57
C THR A 234 -18.30 -11.55 14.80
N GLU A 235 -17.46 -12.53 15.13
CA GLU A 235 -16.51 -12.45 16.24
C GLU A 235 -15.52 -11.30 16.02
N PHE A 236 -14.96 -11.20 14.82
CA PHE A 236 -14.04 -10.13 14.46
C PHE A 236 -14.66 -8.74 14.61
N MET A 237 -15.88 -8.58 14.08
CA MET A 237 -16.62 -7.32 14.17
C MET A 237 -16.99 -6.96 15.59
N ALA A 238 -17.23 -7.94 16.46
CA ALA A 238 -17.43 -7.70 17.88
C ALA A 238 -16.16 -7.13 18.54
N GLY A 239 -14.98 -7.66 18.20
CA GLY A 239 -13.67 -7.14 18.62
C GLY A 239 -13.42 -5.71 18.14
N VAL A 240 -13.58 -5.47 16.83
CA VAL A 240 -13.48 -4.14 16.21
C VAL A 240 -14.41 -3.13 16.91
N ASN A 241 -15.67 -3.51 17.16
CA ASN A 241 -16.63 -2.66 17.85
C ASN A 241 -16.26 -2.38 19.31
N ALA A 242 -15.68 -3.36 20.02
CA ALA A 242 -15.22 -3.17 21.39
C ALA A 242 -14.10 -2.13 21.46
N GLU A 243 -13.08 -2.25 20.60
CA GLU A 243 -11.97 -1.30 20.56
C GLU A 243 -12.40 0.07 20.08
N PHE A 244 -13.26 0.11 19.07
CA PHE A 244 -13.81 1.36 18.58
C PHE A 244 -14.63 2.11 19.66
N LYS A 245 -15.27 1.42 20.60
CA LYS A 245 -15.93 2.05 21.75
C LYS A 245 -14.94 2.68 22.74
N ARG A 246 -13.72 2.14 22.83
CA ARG A 246 -12.63 2.56 23.73
C ARG A 246 -11.95 3.84 23.25
N LEU A 247 -11.93 4.08 21.93
CA LEU A 247 -11.29 5.26 21.35
C LEU A 247 -12.07 6.56 21.58
N PRO A 248 -11.47 7.58 22.21
CA PRO A 248 -12.06 8.91 22.32
C PRO A 248 -12.12 9.63 20.95
N GLY A 249 -13.12 10.49 20.75
CA GLY A 249 -13.20 11.37 19.56
C GLY A 249 -13.70 10.74 18.27
N MET A 250 -13.79 9.40 18.17
CA MET A 250 -14.33 8.71 17.00
C MET A 250 -15.86 8.92 16.86
N LYS A 251 -16.32 9.41 15.71
CA LYS A 251 -17.76 9.58 15.43
C LYS A 251 -18.44 8.22 15.26
N LYS A 252 -19.00 7.71 16.36
CA LYS A 252 -19.51 6.33 16.43
C LYS A 252 -20.70 5.97 15.53
N LYS A 253 -21.34 6.97 14.92
CA LYS A 253 -22.62 6.79 14.22
C LYS A 253 -22.52 6.23 12.79
N LEU A 254 -21.35 6.28 12.15
CA LEU A 254 -21.22 5.94 10.72
C LEU A 254 -20.55 4.60 10.46
N LEU A 255 -19.53 4.23 11.24
CA LEU A 255 -18.68 3.07 10.90
C LEU A 255 -19.40 1.72 11.01
N ILE A 256 -20.07 1.46 12.14
CA ILE A 256 -20.70 0.16 12.41
C ILE A 256 -21.86 -0.13 11.42
N PRO A 257 -22.79 0.81 11.15
CA PRO A 257 -23.85 0.57 10.18
C PRO A 257 -23.32 0.28 8.77
N SER A 258 -22.30 0.98 8.29
CA SER A 258 -21.78 0.72 6.94
C SER A 258 -20.95 -0.55 6.85
N MET A 259 -20.17 -0.90 7.88
CA MET A 259 -19.49 -2.19 7.93
C MET A 259 -20.51 -3.33 7.93
N LYS A 260 -21.62 -3.19 8.68
CA LYS A 260 -22.72 -4.15 8.64
C LYS A 260 -23.40 -4.20 7.27
N ALA A 261 -23.71 -3.05 6.65
CA ALA A 261 -24.33 -2.98 5.33
C ALA A 261 -23.44 -3.59 4.22
N LEU A 262 -22.11 -3.48 4.34
CA LEU A 262 -21.16 -4.16 3.46
C LEU A 262 -21.26 -5.69 3.59
N LEU A 263 -21.35 -6.20 4.83
CA LEU A 263 -21.49 -7.64 5.10
C LEU A 263 -22.83 -8.18 4.59
N ASP A 264 -23.90 -7.39 4.73
CA ASP A 264 -25.26 -7.75 4.31
C ASP A 264 -25.50 -7.55 2.80
N ARG A 265 -24.51 -7.08 2.02
CA ARG A 265 -24.59 -6.74 0.59
C ARG A 265 -25.71 -5.78 0.19
N ASP A 266 -26.34 -5.09 1.14
CA ASP A 266 -27.23 -3.97 0.84
C ASP A 266 -26.41 -2.71 0.51
N GLN A 267 -25.63 -2.81 -0.58
CA GLN A 267 -24.79 -1.75 -1.11
C GLN A 267 -25.60 -0.55 -1.61
N THR A 268 -26.92 -0.72 -1.80
CA THR A 268 -27.82 0.36 -2.22
C THR A 268 -27.98 1.43 -1.14
N GLN A 269 -27.51 1.17 0.08
CA GLN A 269 -27.67 2.04 1.25
C GLN A 269 -26.40 2.69 1.80
N ILE A 270 -25.24 2.61 1.13
CA ILE A 270 -24.04 3.35 1.57
C ILE A 270 -23.81 4.54 0.65
N PRO A 271 -24.28 5.75 1.01
CA PRO A 271 -24.00 6.94 0.23
C PRO A 271 -22.49 7.15 0.08
N ILE A 272 -22.01 7.42 -1.13
CA ILE A 272 -20.58 7.70 -1.42
C ILE A 272 -20.03 8.83 -0.52
N LYS A 273 -20.87 9.82 -0.17
CA LYS A 273 -20.54 10.91 0.76
C LYS A 273 -20.12 10.40 2.16
N ASP A 274 -20.62 9.25 2.58
CA ASP A 274 -20.32 8.66 3.88
C ASP A 274 -18.99 7.89 3.85
N VAL A 275 -18.54 7.43 2.67
CA VAL A 275 -17.24 6.74 2.49
C VAL A 275 -16.08 7.64 2.89
N ASN A 276 -16.14 8.94 2.59
CA ASN A 276 -15.12 9.91 3.03
C ASN A 276 -14.98 10.00 4.56
N ALA A 277 -16.05 9.70 5.32
CA ALA A 277 -15.97 9.61 6.77
C ALA A 277 -15.25 8.35 7.26
N PHE A 278 -15.13 7.29 6.43
CA PHE A 278 -14.32 6.10 6.72
C PHE A 278 -12.82 6.35 6.57
N PHE A 279 -12.43 7.30 5.71
CA PHE A 279 -11.03 7.64 5.50
C PHE A 279 -10.49 8.57 6.61
N ASP A 280 -11.35 9.26 7.35
CA ASP A 280 -10.95 10.22 8.39
C ASP A 280 -10.07 9.60 9.50
N PRO A 281 -10.39 8.40 10.06
CA PRO A 281 -9.58 7.79 11.11
C PRO A 281 -8.21 7.31 10.63
N VAL A 282 -8.08 6.97 9.35
CA VAL A 282 -6.82 6.45 8.77
C VAL A 282 -6.04 7.51 7.98
N ASP A 283 -6.52 8.75 7.94
CA ASP A 283 -5.81 9.85 7.29
C ASP A 283 -4.54 10.20 8.11
N PRO A 284 -3.33 9.99 7.58
CA PRO A 284 -2.08 10.23 8.30
C PRO A 284 -1.81 11.73 8.53
N ARG A 285 -2.56 12.62 7.87
CA ARG A 285 -2.38 14.09 7.96
C ARG A 285 -3.11 14.70 9.15
N LYS A 286 -3.88 13.88 9.86
CA LYS A 286 -4.66 14.22 11.05
C LYS A 286 -3.97 13.62 12.27
N THR A 287 -4.27 14.15 13.45
CA THR A 287 -3.58 13.74 14.70
C THR A 287 -4.56 13.60 15.88
N HIS A 288 -5.86 13.55 15.60
CA HIS A 288 -6.91 13.66 16.62
C HIS A 288 -7.29 12.32 17.27
N SER A 289 -6.78 11.20 16.77
CA SER A 289 -7.01 9.86 17.34
C SER A 289 -5.73 9.02 17.32
N ALA A 290 -5.68 7.97 18.14
CA ALA A 290 -4.60 6.99 18.13
C ALA A 290 -4.44 6.34 16.74
N ILE A 291 -5.55 6.07 16.04
CA ILE A 291 -5.51 5.50 14.68
C ILE A 291 -4.85 6.46 13.68
N ASN A 292 -5.08 7.76 13.80
CA ASN A 292 -4.40 8.72 12.93
C ASN A 292 -2.89 8.78 13.24
N GLN A 293 -2.51 8.69 14.52
CA GLN A 293 -1.11 8.67 14.94
C GLN A 293 -0.39 7.42 14.44
N ILE A 294 -1.04 6.24 14.53
CA ILE A 294 -0.56 4.99 13.94
C ILE A 294 -0.43 5.15 12.42
N SER A 295 -1.44 5.71 11.74
CA SER A 295 -1.37 5.94 10.29
C SER A 295 -0.20 6.84 9.88
N ALA A 296 0.05 7.91 10.62
CA ALA A 296 1.19 8.80 10.37
C ALA A 296 2.52 8.08 10.60
N ALA A 297 2.68 7.39 11.72
CA ALA A 297 3.89 6.64 12.05
C ALA A 297 4.16 5.49 11.06
N TRP A 298 3.10 4.78 10.65
CA TRP A 298 3.15 3.72 9.64
C TRP A 298 3.65 4.25 8.29
N ASN A 299 3.10 5.38 7.82
CA ASN A 299 3.54 5.96 6.56
C ASN A 299 4.96 6.53 6.63
N MET A 300 5.34 7.16 7.74
CA MET A 300 6.74 7.56 7.95
C MET A 300 7.68 6.36 7.89
N SER A 301 7.33 5.24 8.53
CA SER A 301 8.15 4.02 8.50
C SER A 301 8.26 3.42 7.09
N ARG A 302 7.18 3.48 6.30
CA ARG A 302 7.21 3.13 4.87
C ARG A 302 8.15 4.05 4.08
N ASP A 303 8.07 5.35 4.30
CA ASP A 303 8.93 6.35 3.65
C ASP A 303 10.41 6.16 3.98
N GLU A 304 10.72 5.90 5.25
CA GLU A 304 12.08 5.59 5.68
C GLU A 304 12.62 4.35 4.96
N TYR A 305 11.82 3.28 4.90
CA TYR A 305 12.21 2.05 4.21
C TYR A 305 12.38 2.28 2.70
N LEU A 306 11.46 3.02 2.08
CA LEU A 306 11.51 3.41 0.67
C LEU A 306 12.81 4.18 0.34
N VAL A 307 13.18 5.18 1.13
CA VAL A 307 14.44 5.93 0.97
C VAL A 307 15.65 4.99 1.10
N ARG A 308 15.63 4.04 2.04
CA ARG A 308 16.69 3.05 2.20
C ARG A 308 16.79 2.09 1.00
N GLN A 309 15.67 1.67 0.40
CA GLN A 309 15.69 0.84 -0.81
C GLN A 309 16.27 1.60 -2.00
N MET A 310 15.93 2.88 -2.14
CA MET A 310 16.49 3.71 -3.21
C MET A 310 18.00 3.88 -3.04
N ALA A 311 18.47 4.24 -1.85
CA ALA A 311 19.91 4.34 -1.55
C ALA A 311 20.65 3.06 -1.92
N ARG A 312 20.15 1.93 -1.45
CA ARG A 312 20.65 0.58 -1.75
C ARG A 312 20.77 0.28 -3.25
N VAL A 313 19.80 0.68 -4.07
CA VAL A 313 19.85 0.47 -5.53
C VAL A 313 20.82 1.44 -6.20
N LEU A 314 20.91 2.69 -5.72
CA LEU A 314 21.90 3.65 -6.21
C LEU A 314 23.33 3.22 -5.91
N ASP A 315 23.59 2.62 -4.75
CA ASP A 315 24.91 2.07 -4.40
C ASP A 315 25.36 0.94 -5.35
N GLN A 316 24.41 0.26 -6.00
CA GLN A 316 24.67 -0.76 -7.03
C GLN A 316 24.94 -0.17 -8.43
N LYS A 317 25.09 1.16 -8.53
CA LYS A 317 25.29 1.89 -9.79
C LYS A 317 24.15 1.65 -10.79
N LYS A 318 22.93 1.55 -10.27
CA LYS A 318 21.68 1.41 -11.04
C LYS A 318 20.94 2.73 -11.08
N SER A 319 20.10 2.87 -12.10
CA SER A 319 19.14 3.95 -12.26
C SER A 319 17.75 3.45 -11.82
N ILE A 320 16.96 4.33 -11.23
CA ILE A 320 15.68 4.00 -10.62
C ILE A 320 14.57 4.75 -11.34
N PHE A 321 13.52 4.02 -11.73
CA PHE A 321 12.24 4.62 -12.06
C PHE A 321 11.20 4.07 -11.09
N ILE A 322 10.62 4.94 -10.26
CA ILE A 322 9.65 4.54 -9.24
C ILE A 322 8.29 5.17 -9.50
N VAL A 323 7.24 4.37 -9.33
CA VAL A 323 5.85 4.85 -9.21
C VAL A 323 5.34 4.53 -7.82
N PHE A 324 4.94 5.58 -7.11
CA PHE A 324 4.45 5.52 -5.74
C PHE A 324 3.44 6.66 -5.48
N GLY A 325 2.69 6.60 -4.39
CA GLY A 325 1.68 7.61 -4.05
C GLY A 325 2.28 9.01 -3.89
N GLY A 326 1.59 10.01 -4.45
CA GLY A 326 2.08 11.39 -4.50
C GLY A 326 2.37 12.03 -3.13
N SER A 327 1.67 11.61 -2.08
CA SER A 327 1.97 12.05 -0.71
C SER A 327 3.36 11.62 -0.24
N HIS A 328 3.79 10.40 -0.60
CA HIS A 328 5.11 9.88 -0.28
C HIS A 328 6.19 10.65 -1.03
N ALA A 329 5.98 10.92 -2.33
CA ALA A 329 6.90 11.73 -3.14
C ALA A 329 7.20 13.09 -2.48
N ILE A 330 6.16 13.77 -1.99
CA ILE A 330 6.29 15.06 -1.29
C ILE A 330 6.99 14.89 0.07
N ALA A 331 6.62 13.85 0.82
CA ALA A 331 7.15 13.62 2.16
C ALA A 331 8.67 13.37 2.13
N ILE A 332 9.14 12.57 1.18
CA ILE A 332 10.54 12.15 1.11
C ILE A 332 11.43 13.09 0.30
N GLU A 333 10.88 14.08 -0.40
CA GLU A 333 11.68 14.96 -1.28
C GLU A 333 12.90 15.58 -0.57
N PRO A 334 12.82 16.14 0.66
CA PRO A 334 14.01 16.67 1.33
C PRO A 334 15.04 15.59 1.67
N ALA A 335 14.59 14.38 2.01
CA ALA A 335 15.48 13.24 2.23
C ALA A 335 16.14 12.78 0.92
N LEU A 336 15.42 12.81 -0.20
CA LEU A 336 15.98 12.52 -1.51
C LEU A 336 17.03 13.54 -1.94
N GLU A 337 16.78 14.84 -1.76
CA GLU A 337 17.77 15.88 -2.04
C GLU A 337 19.08 15.64 -1.27
N LYS A 338 18.96 15.32 0.03
CA LYS A 338 20.12 15.00 0.88
C LYS A 338 20.80 13.69 0.48
N LEU A 339 20.03 12.67 0.10
CA LEU A 339 20.56 11.41 -0.41
C LEU A 339 21.36 11.62 -1.70
N MET A 340 20.85 12.41 -2.64
CA MET A 340 21.54 12.71 -3.89
C MET A 340 22.82 13.49 -3.64
N ALA A 341 22.77 14.53 -2.78
CA ALA A 341 23.94 15.32 -2.41
C ALA A 341 25.04 14.46 -1.75
N ALA A 342 24.68 13.42 -1.00
CA ALA A 342 25.65 12.52 -0.38
C ALA A 342 26.34 11.54 -1.35
N HIS A 343 25.80 11.37 -2.55
CA HIS A 343 26.38 10.51 -3.59
C HIS A 343 27.28 11.26 -4.58
N VAL A 344 27.19 12.58 -4.64
CA VAL A 344 28.12 13.46 -5.37
C VAL A 344 29.45 13.48 -4.62
#